data_AF-A0A9E3UYF0-F1
#
_entry.id   AF-A0A9E3UYF0-F1
#
_cell.length_a   1.000
_cell.length_b   1.000
_cell.length_c   1.000
_cell.angle_alpha   90.00
_cell.angle_beta   90.00
_cell.angle_gamma   90.00
#
_symmetry.space_group_name_H-M   'P 1'
#
loop_
_entity.id
_entity.type
_entity.pdbx_description
1 polymer ?
#
loop_
_entity_poly.entity_id
_entity_poly.type
_entity_poly.pdbx_seq_one_letter_code
_entity_poly.pdbx_strand_id
1 'polypeptide(L)'
;MSLRISWYEEDRQTLGVAIERLADGYYLDASDNTFKPFSQISSPNLYTPLPEATSPRFKGSSQSLYYLTLTNTPANQFTDGDYAVTIHNLTTNEPQGILPVTMHAGDDATVFPTAGTGGDPWATALPGGYAPGTAGNILGTYLDAKVSSRSTYAGGPVASVVAPVTVGANNDKTGYSLAPSGLDAITIETGVNARQALTAILATSAGTIKGAGTGTITIQGGNTSDTRIQATTDSAGNRSSVTLLLPP
;
A
#
# COMPACT_ATOMS: atom_id res chain seq x y z
N MET A 1 -0.17 34.27 -13.67
CA MET A 1 0.71 34.54 -14.82
C MET A 1 1.37 35.92 -14.72
N SER A 2 2.70 36.00 -14.63
CA SER A 2 3.40 37.26 -14.86
C SER A 2 4.80 37.02 -15.40
N LEU A 3 5.05 37.37 -16.67
CA LEU A 3 6.41 37.40 -17.19
C LEU A 3 7.15 38.56 -16.51
N ARG A 4 8.22 38.22 -15.77
CA ARG A 4 9.09 39.21 -15.13
C ARG A 4 10.39 39.33 -15.92
N ILE A 5 10.60 40.51 -16.47
CA ILE A 5 11.84 40.85 -17.19
C ILE A 5 12.67 41.73 -16.26
N SER A 6 13.98 41.47 -16.17
CA SER A 6 14.91 42.31 -15.43
C SER A 6 16.16 42.54 -16.27
N TRP A 7 16.48 43.80 -16.52
CA TRP A 7 17.63 44.22 -17.32
C TRP A 7 18.47 45.22 -16.56
N TYR A 8 19.76 45.17 -16.80
CA TYR A 8 20.73 46.05 -16.16
C TYR A 8 21.52 46.76 -17.24
N GLU A 9 21.57 48.09 -17.16
CA GLU A 9 22.28 48.93 -18.13
C GLU A 9 23.17 49.94 -17.40
N GLU A 10 24.35 50.21 -17.94
CA GLU A 10 25.33 51.13 -17.33
C GLU A 10 25.04 52.60 -17.65
N ASP A 11 24.35 52.86 -18.76
CA ASP A 11 23.92 54.19 -19.19
C ASP A 11 22.40 54.30 -19.05
N ARG A 12 21.92 55.37 -18.41
CA ARG A 12 20.48 55.62 -18.19
C ARG A 12 19.71 55.87 -19.48
N GLN A 13 19.34 54.81 -20.17
CA GLN A 13 18.59 54.86 -21.42
C GLN A 13 17.08 54.73 -21.17
N THR A 14 16.28 55.21 -22.13
CA THR A 14 14.85 54.91 -22.16
C THR A 14 14.69 53.58 -22.88
N LEU A 15 14.36 52.52 -22.14
CA LEU A 15 14.25 51.17 -22.67
C LEU A 15 12.80 50.73 -22.84
N GLY A 16 12.58 49.83 -23.79
CA GLY A 16 11.32 49.10 -23.93
C GLY A 16 11.56 47.67 -24.37
N VAL A 17 10.52 46.86 -24.27
CA VAL A 17 10.54 45.44 -24.62
C VAL A 17 9.61 45.20 -25.80
N ALA A 18 10.09 44.47 -26.79
CA ALA A 18 9.27 43.80 -27.80
C ALA A 18 9.25 42.30 -27.52
N ILE A 19 8.08 41.67 -27.64
CA ILE A 19 7.91 40.23 -27.47
C ILE A 19 7.39 39.67 -28.78
N GLU A 20 8.17 38.77 -29.38
CA GLU A 20 7.85 38.07 -30.61
C GLU A 20 7.50 36.61 -30.31
N ARG A 21 6.43 36.11 -30.91
CA ARG A 21 6.12 34.68 -30.96
C ARG A 21 6.78 34.09 -32.20
N LEU A 22 7.76 33.21 -32.02
CA LEU A 22 8.59 32.73 -33.13
C LEU A 22 7.84 31.79 -34.08
N ALA A 23 6.73 31.20 -33.63
CA ALA A 23 5.91 30.31 -34.46
C ALA A 23 5.26 31.02 -35.65
N ASP A 24 4.90 32.30 -35.50
CA ASP A 24 4.21 33.09 -36.52
C ASP A 24 4.82 34.47 -36.79
N GLY A 25 5.87 34.86 -36.04
CA GLY A 25 6.53 36.16 -36.17
C GLY A 25 5.66 37.32 -35.72
N TYR A 26 4.64 37.07 -34.91
CA TYR A 26 3.76 38.12 -34.40
C TYR A 26 4.37 38.77 -33.17
N TYR A 27 4.13 40.07 -33.01
CA TYR A 27 4.61 40.85 -31.88
C TYR A 27 3.46 41.21 -30.95
N LEU A 28 3.74 41.29 -29.65
CA LEU A 28 2.80 41.78 -28.65
C LEU A 28 2.61 43.30 -28.82
N ASP A 29 1.39 43.72 -29.19
CA ASP A 29 0.99 45.12 -29.23
C ASP A 29 0.74 45.63 -27.81
N ALA A 30 1.54 46.60 -27.36
CA ALA A 30 1.49 47.18 -26.02
C ALA A 30 0.21 47.97 -25.73
N SER A 31 -0.58 48.34 -26.77
CA SER A 31 -1.82 49.11 -26.58
C SER A 31 -3.01 48.25 -26.15
N ASP A 32 -3.06 46.99 -26.59
CA ASP A 32 -4.18 46.08 -26.31
C ASP A 32 -3.74 44.69 -25.82
N ASN A 33 -2.44 44.47 -25.65
CA ASN A 33 -1.81 43.21 -25.24
C ASN A 33 -2.17 42.04 -26.17
N THR A 34 -2.28 42.30 -27.48
CA THR A 34 -2.57 41.26 -28.47
C THR A 34 -1.43 40.99 -29.45
N PHE A 35 -1.23 39.73 -29.85
CA PHE A 35 -0.23 39.37 -30.87
C PHE A 35 -0.74 39.72 -32.27
N LYS A 36 0.03 40.55 -32.99
CA LYS A 36 -0.28 41.00 -34.35
C LYS A 36 0.96 40.89 -35.24
N PRO A 37 0.78 40.76 -36.57
CA PRO A 37 1.91 40.89 -37.49
C PRO A 37 2.51 42.31 -37.37
N PHE A 38 3.82 42.42 -37.54
CA PHE A 38 4.55 43.70 -37.44
C PHE A 38 3.93 44.83 -38.28
N SER A 39 3.37 44.51 -39.44
CA SER A 39 2.71 45.46 -40.35
C SER A 39 1.44 46.11 -39.79
N GLN A 40 0.88 45.59 -38.70
CA GLN A 40 -0.35 46.07 -38.06
C GLN A 40 -0.09 46.80 -36.74
N ILE A 41 1.17 46.93 -36.31
CA ILE A 41 1.54 47.57 -35.05
C ILE A 41 2.21 48.91 -35.38
N SER A 42 1.71 49.99 -34.80
CA SER A 42 2.32 51.31 -34.96
C SER A 42 3.56 51.46 -34.05
N SER A 43 4.52 52.31 -34.45
CA SER A 43 5.83 52.44 -33.80
C SER A 43 5.84 52.79 -32.29
N PRO A 44 4.82 53.39 -31.64
CA PRO A 44 4.81 53.47 -30.18
C PRO A 44 4.26 52.20 -29.50
N ASN A 45 3.49 51.39 -30.22
CA ASN A 45 2.78 50.24 -29.69
C ASN A 45 3.58 48.94 -29.75
N LEU A 46 4.67 48.91 -30.53
CA LEU A 46 5.55 47.73 -30.61
C LEU A 46 6.33 47.50 -29.32
N TYR A 47 6.62 48.58 -28.58
CA TYR A 47 7.46 48.53 -27.41
C TYR A 47 6.64 48.79 -26.15
N THR A 48 6.68 47.84 -25.22
CA THR A 48 6.21 48.09 -23.86
C THR A 48 7.32 48.78 -23.08
N PRO A 49 7.12 49.99 -22.53
CA PRO A 49 8.14 50.67 -21.76
C PRO A 49 8.65 49.80 -20.61
N LEU A 50 9.96 49.73 -20.44
CA LEU A 50 10.61 49.01 -19.35
C LEU A 50 10.96 50.05 -18.28
N PRO A 51 10.18 50.18 -17.20
CA PRO A 51 10.41 51.24 -16.22
C PRO A 51 11.68 50.97 -15.42
N GLU A 52 12.42 52.05 -15.13
CA GLU A 52 13.54 52.00 -14.20
C GLU A 52 13.04 51.62 -12.80
N ALA A 53 13.71 50.66 -12.18
CA ALA A 53 13.42 50.20 -10.85
C ALA A 53 13.73 51.31 -9.83
N THR A 54 12.76 51.67 -9.01
CA THR A 54 12.95 52.62 -7.90
C THR A 54 13.71 52.03 -6.70
N SER A 55 14.40 50.89 -6.90
CA SER A 55 15.09 50.17 -5.83
C SER A 55 16.20 51.03 -5.21
N PRO A 56 16.27 51.15 -3.87
CA PRO A 56 17.27 51.96 -3.20
C PRO A 56 18.70 51.46 -3.43
N ARG A 57 18.89 50.23 -3.92
CA ARG A 57 20.22 49.66 -4.24
C ARG A 57 20.92 50.33 -5.43
N PHE A 58 20.18 51.01 -6.30
CA PHE A 58 20.72 51.65 -7.52
C PHE A 58 20.42 53.16 -7.59
N LYS A 59 19.92 53.74 -6.49
CA LYS A 59 19.59 55.17 -6.42
C LYS A 59 20.88 56.00 -6.36
N GLY A 60 21.30 56.56 -7.50
CA GLY A 60 22.48 57.43 -7.62
C GLY A 60 23.73 56.78 -8.24
N SER A 61 23.69 55.50 -8.62
CA SER A 61 24.73 54.88 -9.49
C SER A 61 24.53 55.29 -10.95
N SER A 62 25.56 55.21 -11.80
CA SER A 62 25.38 55.33 -13.26
C SER A 62 24.48 54.22 -13.80
N GLN A 63 24.48 53.07 -13.11
CA GLN A 63 23.76 51.86 -13.44
C GLN A 63 22.30 51.89 -12.99
N SER A 64 21.42 51.38 -13.84
CA SER A 64 19.98 51.31 -13.60
C SER A 64 19.46 49.89 -13.81
N LEU A 65 18.72 49.38 -12.82
CA LEU A 65 17.95 48.14 -12.97
C LEU A 65 16.60 48.50 -13.55
N TYR A 66 16.14 47.76 -14.53
CA TYR A 66 14.83 47.93 -15.15
C TYR A 66 14.00 46.66 -14.95
N TYR A 67 12.71 46.79 -14.61
CA TYR A 67 11.84 45.62 -14.50
C TYR A 67 10.44 45.87 -15.04
N LEU A 68 9.86 44.85 -15.67
CA LEU A 68 8.46 44.85 -16.12
C LEU A 68 7.83 43.53 -15.71
N THR A 69 6.61 43.63 -15.20
CA THR A 69 5.74 42.50 -14.88
C THR A 69 4.51 42.62 -15.75
N LEU A 70 4.34 41.73 -16.73
CA LEU A 70 3.13 41.71 -17.56
C LEU A 70 2.00 41.00 -16.81
N THR A 71 1.15 41.77 -16.12
CA THR A 71 0.09 41.28 -15.21
C THR A 71 -1.18 40.82 -15.93
N ASN A 72 -1.39 41.24 -17.17
CA ASN A 72 -2.52 40.85 -18.02
C ASN A 72 -2.01 40.17 -19.30
N THR A 73 -1.15 39.17 -19.16
CA THR A 73 -0.87 38.24 -20.26
C THR A 73 -2.13 37.40 -20.43
N PRO A 74 -2.99 37.65 -21.43
CA PRO A 74 -4.21 36.90 -21.54
C PRO A 74 -3.78 35.47 -21.90
N ALA A 75 -4.07 34.49 -21.05
CA ALA A 75 -3.57 33.12 -21.21
C ALA A 75 -3.96 32.49 -22.56
N ASN A 76 -4.94 33.05 -23.26
CA ASN A 76 -5.34 32.65 -24.62
C ASN A 76 -4.41 33.15 -25.74
N GLN A 77 -3.49 34.07 -25.45
CA GLN A 77 -2.61 34.69 -26.44
C GLN A 77 -1.18 34.14 -26.40
N PHE A 78 -0.72 33.70 -25.24
CA PHE A 78 0.57 33.04 -25.06
C PHE A 78 0.38 31.52 -25.09
N THR A 79 0.40 30.97 -26.30
CA THR A 79 0.35 29.52 -26.52
C THR A 79 1.72 28.88 -26.26
N ASP A 80 1.74 27.56 -26.09
CA ASP A 80 2.98 26.78 -26.04
C ASP A 80 3.86 27.06 -27.25
N GLY A 81 5.13 27.36 -27.02
CA GLY A 81 6.09 27.62 -28.09
C GLY A 81 7.25 28.53 -27.68
N ASP A 82 8.10 28.81 -28.66
CA ASP A 82 9.27 29.66 -28.47
C ASP A 82 8.95 31.13 -28.78
N TYR A 83 9.49 32.01 -27.95
CA TYR A 83 9.34 33.46 -28.00
C TYR A 83 10.71 34.11 -27.94
N ALA A 84 10.83 35.28 -28.57
CA ALA A 84 11.98 36.16 -28.41
C ALA A 84 11.55 37.45 -27.70
N VAL A 85 12.20 37.74 -26.58
CA VAL A 85 12.01 38.99 -25.84
C VAL A 85 13.22 39.87 -26.14
N THR A 86 12.99 40.97 -26.86
CA THR A 86 14.06 41.89 -27.25
C THR A 86 13.92 43.20 -26.50
N ILE A 87 15.01 43.68 -25.94
CA ILE A 87 15.09 44.97 -25.24
C ILE A 87 15.64 45.99 -26.24
N HIS A 88 14.94 47.11 -26.41
CA HIS A 88 15.31 48.18 -27.31
C HIS A 88 15.54 49.49 -26.56
N ASN A 89 16.50 50.27 -27.03
CA ASN A 89 16.59 51.68 -26.71
C ASN A 89 15.51 52.43 -27.51
N LEU A 90 14.56 53.07 -26.84
CA LEU A 90 13.43 53.75 -27.47
C LEU A 90 13.80 55.07 -28.15
N THR A 91 15.01 55.58 -27.90
CA THR A 91 15.53 56.79 -28.54
C THR A 91 16.24 56.46 -29.86
N THR A 92 17.11 55.44 -29.86
CA THR A 92 17.89 55.05 -31.05
C THR A 92 17.24 53.93 -31.86
N ASN A 93 16.23 53.27 -31.30
CA ASN A 93 15.58 52.07 -31.82
C ASN A 93 16.51 50.85 -31.95
N GLU A 94 17.66 50.85 -31.26
CA GLU A 94 18.64 49.77 -31.34
C GLU A 94 18.38 48.68 -30.29
N PRO A 95 18.50 47.39 -30.65
CA PRO A 95 18.37 46.29 -29.69
C PRO A 95 19.57 46.25 -28.74
N GLN A 96 19.29 46.23 -27.44
CA GLN A 96 20.28 46.16 -26.35
C GLN A 96 20.47 44.72 -25.84
N GLY A 97 19.48 43.86 -26.04
CA GLY A 97 19.55 42.46 -25.60
C GLY A 97 18.41 41.62 -26.15
N ILE A 98 18.65 40.31 -26.27
CA ILE A 98 17.68 39.32 -26.72
C ILE A 98 17.66 38.18 -25.71
N LEU A 99 16.47 37.79 -25.27
CA LEU A 99 16.22 36.64 -24.41
C LEU A 99 15.28 35.66 -25.12
N PRO A 100 15.76 34.45 -25.47
CA PRO A 100 14.87 33.38 -25.92
C PRO A 100 14.10 32.81 -24.72
N VAL A 101 12.78 32.62 -24.88
CA VAL A 101 11.90 32.07 -23.84
C VAL A 101 10.98 31.03 -24.47
N THR A 102 11.02 29.79 -23.99
CA THR A 102 10.00 28.80 -24.32
C THR A 102 8.89 28.89 -23.28
N MET A 103 7.66 29.16 -23.71
CA MET A 103 6.48 29.17 -22.83
C MET A 103 5.71 27.86 -22.98
N HIS A 104 5.17 27.36 -21.86
CA HIS A 104 4.29 26.19 -21.81
C HIS A 104 2.99 26.56 -21.11
N ALA A 105 1.85 26.24 -21.72
CA ALA A 105 0.49 26.49 -21.28
C ALA A 105 0.27 27.92 -20.73
N GLY A 106 0.86 28.93 -21.38
CA GLY A 106 0.78 30.32 -20.94
C GLY A 106 1.47 30.60 -19.60
N ASP A 107 2.58 29.93 -19.25
CA ASP A 107 3.48 30.25 -18.12
C ASP A 107 2.78 30.52 -16.76
N ASP A 108 1.79 29.68 -16.43
CA ASP A 108 1.30 29.38 -15.07
C ASP A 108 1.07 27.86 -14.91
N ALA A 109 1.65 27.05 -15.80
CA ALA A 109 1.83 25.64 -15.48
C ALA A 109 2.85 25.58 -14.35
N THR A 110 2.36 25.59 -13.12
CA THR A 110 3.04 24.96 -12.00
C THR A 110 3.77 23.73 -12.55
N VAL A 111 5.07 23.60 -12.31
CA VAL A 111 5.91 22.46 -12.74
C VAL A 111 5.29 21.10 -12.35
N PHE A 112 4.29 21.13 -11.46
CA PHE A 112 3.28 20.10 -11.26
C PHE A 112 1.96 20.56 -11.89
N PRO A 113 1.42 19.92 -12.94
CA PRO A 113 0.14 20.34 -13.49
C PRO A 113 -0.89 20.38 -12.37
N THR A 114 -1.49 21.55 -12.13
CA THR A 114 -2.71 21.62 -11.34
C THR A 114 -3.73 20.75 -12.06
N ALA A 115 -4.24 19.71 -11.39
CA ALA A 115 -5.20 18.76 -11.97
C ALA A 115 -6.32 19.53 -12.70
N GLY A 116 -6.37 19.45 -14.03
CA GLY A 116 -7.29 20.32 -14.77
C GLY A 116 -7.28 20.20 -16.29
N THR A 117 -6.17 19.79 -16.92
CA THR A 117 -6.14 19.55 -18.38
C THR A 117 -5.43 18.27 -18.78
N GLY A 118 -4.37 17.86 -18.06
CA GLY A 118 -4.01 16.45 -17.97
C GLY A 118 -5.00 15.79 -17.04
N GLY A 119 -5.80 14.84 -17.55
CA GLY A 119 -6.80 14.12 -16.74
C GLY A 119 -6.20 13.71 -15.40
N ASP A 120 -6.93 13.94 -14.31
CA ASP A 120 -6.45 13.66 -12.96
C ASP A 120 -5.83 12.25 -12.94
N PRO A 121 -4.52 12.12 -12.66
CA PRO A 121 -3.86 10.83 -12.69
C PRO A 121 -4.46 9.87 -11.66
N TRP A 122 -5.16 10.38 -10.64
CA TRP A 122 -5.89 9.61 -9.64
C TRP A 122 -7.33 9.25 -10.05
N ALA A 123 -7.89 9.94 -11.05
CA ALA A 123 -9.19 9.64 -11.64
C ALA A 123 -9.08 8.83 -12.94
N THR A 124 -7.87 8.67 -13.48
CA THR A 124 -7.61 7.87 -14.68
C THR A 124 -7.66 6.39 -14.32
N ALA A 125 -8.59 5.64 -14.93
CA ALA A 125 -8.61 4.19 -14.81
C ALA A 125 -7.24 3.63 -15.21
N LEU A 126 -6.68 2.73 -14.39
CA LEU A 126 -5.41 2.10 -14.71
C LEU A 126 -5.51 1.43 -16.09
N PRO A 127 -4.64 1.78 -17.05
CA PRO A 127 -4.58 1.08 -18.33
C PRO A 127 -4.46 -0.44 -18.10
N GLY A 128 -5.40 -1.22 -18.66
CA GLY A 128 -5.50 -2.67 -18.47
C GLY A 128 -4.40 -3.51 -19.15
N GLY A 129 -3.19 -2.99 -19.29
CA GLY A 129 -2.11 -3.59 -20.10
C GLY A 129 -0.70 -3.44 -19.51
N TYR A 130 -0.57 -3.10 -18.23
CA TYR A 130 0.74 -3.01 -17.60
C TYR A 130 1.44 -4.37 -17.55
N ALA A 131 2.72 -4.42 -17.91
CA ALA A 131 3.51 -5.65 -17.87
C ALA A 131 3.64 -6.17 -16.41
N PRO A 132 3.76 -7.51 -16.22
CA PRO A 132 3.97 -8.10 -14.90
C PRO A 132 5.13 -7.45 -14.13
N GLY A 133 4.91 -7.17 -12.84
CA GLY A 133 5.92 -6.57 -11.96
C GLY A 133 6.02 -5.04 -12.00
N THR A 134 5.33 -4.38 -12.93
CA THR A 134 5.22 -2.91 -12.92
C THR A 134 4.18 -2.44 -11.89
N ALA A 135 4.35 -1.23 -11.36
CA ALA A 135 3.45 -0.67 -10.36
C ALA A 135 1.98 -0.67 -10.80
N GLY A 136 1.70 -0.32 -12.07
CA GLY A 136 0.33 -0.30 -12.60
C GLY A 136 -0.32 -1.69 -12.68
N ASN A 137 0.44 -2.74 -13.00
CA ASN A 137 -0.06 -4.13 -12.98
C ASN A 137 -0.37 -4.57 -11.55
N ILE A 138 0.53 -4.25 -10.61
CA ILE A 138 0.37 -4.63 -9.20
C ILE A 138 -0.89 -3.97 -8.61
N LEU A 139 -1.08 -2.67 -8.84
CA LEU A 139 -2.24 -1.93 -8.35
C LEU A 139 -3.54 -2.41 -9.00
N GLY A 140 -3.57 -2.58 -10.32
CA GLY A 140 -4.78 -2.98 -11.05
C GLY A 140 -5.21 -4.43 -10.82
N THR A 141 -4.27 -5.32 -10.50
CA THR A 141 -4.56 -6.76 -10.32
C THR A 141 -4.80 -7.14 -8.87
N TYR A 142 -4.03 -6.58 -7.93
CA TYR A 142 -4.02 -7.04 -6.53
C TYR A 142 -4.70 -6.07 -5.55
N LEU A 143 -4.99 -4.85 -5.98
CA LEU A 143 -5.59 -3.79 -5.15
C LEU A 143 -6.97 -3.36 -5.66
N ASP A 144 -7.78 -4.36 -6.03
CA ASP A 144 -9.14 -4.24 -6.57
C ASP A 144 -10.21 -3.82 -5.53
N ALA A 145 -9.85 -3.77 -4.25
CA ALA A 145 -10.70 -3.27 -3.18
C ALA A 145 -9.94 -2.34 -2.24
N LYS A 146 -10.67 -1.51 -1.49
CA LYS A 146 -10.10 -0.55 -0.54
C LYS A 146 -9.13 -1.27 0.39
N VAL A 147 -7.86 -0.83 0.44
CA VAL A 147 -6.84 -1.43 1.32
C VAL A 147 -7.28 -1.42 2.78
N SER A 148 -8.04 -0.41 3.22
CA SER A 148 -8.60 -0.35 4.57
C SER A 148 -9.70 -1.39 4.85
N SER A 149 -10.15 -2.13 3.83
CA SER A 149 -11.05 -3.29 3.97
C SER A 149 -10.27 -4.61 4.04
N ARG A 150 -8.97 -4.59 3.72
CA ARG A 150 -8.06 -5.69 4.03
C ARG A 150 -7.71 -5.59 5.52
N SER A 151 -7.62 -6.74 6.17
CA SER A 151 -7.49 -6.81 7.63
C SER A 151 -6.31 -5.99 8.13
N THR A 152 -6.54 -5.08 9.09
CA THR A 152 -5.49 -4.39 9.86
C THR A 152 -5.13 -5.13 11.15
N TYR A 153 -5.72 -6.30 11.40
CA TYR A 153 -5.55 -7.06 12.62
C TYR A 153 -5.69 -8.57 12.35
N ALA A 154 -4.55 -9.27 12.32
CA ALA A 154 -4.51 -10.73 12.29
C ALA A 154 -4.22 -11.24 13.70
N GLY A 155 -5.27 -11.61 14.44
CA GLY A 155 -5.17 -12.58 15.53
C GLY A 155 -4.85 -14.00 15.03
N GLY A 156 -4.00 -14.13 14.01
CA GLY A 156 -3.51 -15.38 13.42
C GLY A 156 -4.29 -15.91 12.20
N PRO A 157 -3.73 -16.89 11.47
CA PRO A 157 -4.25 -17.52 10.23
C PRO A 157 -5.63 -18.18 10.32
N VAL A 158 -6.36 -18.04 11.42
CA VAL A 158 -7.43 -18.95 11.84
C VAL A 158 -8.68 -18.86 10.98
N ALA A 159 -8.91 -17.74 10.29
CA ALA A 159 -10.08 -17.59 9.43
C ALA A 159 -10.05 -18.48 8.16
N SER A 160 -8.88 -18.90 7.69
CA SER A 160 -8.76 -19.85 6.55
C SER A 160 -8.65 -21.32 6.99
N VAL A 161 -8.59 -21.57 8.30
CA VAL A 161 -8.51 -22.93 8.85
C VAL A 161 -9.91 -23.52 8.91
N VAL A 162 -10.29 -24.18 7.82
CA VAL A 162 -11.56 -24.93 7.71
C VAL A 162 -11.40 -26.41 8.07
N ALA A 163 -10.17 -26.88 8.25
CA ALA A 163 -9.84 -28.25 8.60
C ALA A 163 -9.27 -28.33 10.03
N PRO A 164 -9.41 -29.48 10.73
CA PRO A 164 -8.77 -29.69 12.02
C PRO A 164 -7.25 -29.44 11.98
N VAL A 165 -6.72 -28.83 13.03
CA VAL A 165 -5.29 -28.51 13.16
C VAL A 165 -4.63 -29.48 14.12
N THR A 166 -3.49 -30.03 13.73
CA THR A 166 -2.61 -30.77 14.64
C THR A 166 -1.79 -29.77 15.46
N VAL A 167 -1.93 -29.84 16.79
CA VAL A 167 -1.16 -29.01 17.72
C VAL A 167 0.05 -29.78 18.26
N GLY A 168 1.19 -29.13 18.39
CA GLY A 168 2.39 -29.74 18.98
C GLY A 168 2.33 -29.79 20.51
N ALA A 169 1.99 -28.67 21.15
CA ALA A 169 1.76 -28.58 22.59
C ALA A 169 0.55 -27.69 22.86
N ASN A 170 -0.37 -28.18 23.70
CA ASN A 170 -1.46 -27.38 24.23
C ASN A 170 -1.30 -27.22 25.74
N ASN A 171 -1.03 -25.99 26.21
CA ASN A 171 -0.73 -25.72 27.61
C ASN A 171 -1.99 -25.61 28.48
N ASP A 172 -3.11 -25.16 27.91
CA ASP A 172 -4.39 -25.15 28.60
C ASP A 172 -5.26 -26.31 28.13
N LYS A 173 -5.50 -27.27 29.02
CA LYS A 173 -6.33 -28.45 28.77
C LYS A 173 -7.67 -28.37 29.52
N THR A 174 -8.03 -27.21 30.04
CA THR A 174 -9.29 -27.01 30.74
C THR A 174 -10.45 -27.35 29.80
N GLY A 175 -11.39 -28.18 30.25
CA GLY A 175 -12.52 -28.66 29.45
C GLY A 175 -12.20 -29.84 28.51
N TYR A 176 -10.94 -30.28 28.44
CA TYR A 176 -10.61 -31.50 27.69
C TYR A 176 -11.08 -32.71 28.47
N SER A 177 -11.71 -33.66 27.77
CA SER A 177 -12.05 -34.97 28.31
C SER A 177 -11.33 -36.04 27.51
N LEU A 178 -10.85 -37.08 28.19
CA LEU A 178 -10.28 -38.23 27.50
C LEU A 178 -11.40 -39.00 26.80
N ALA A 179 -11.29 -39.18 25.49
CA ALA A 179 -12.12 -40.12 24.76
C ALA A 179 -11.77 -41.56 25.22
N PRO A 180 -12.69 -42.53 25.10
CA PRO A 180 -12.41 -43.93 25.41
C PRO A 180 -11.09 -44.41 24.80
N SER A 181 -10.85 -44.20 23.50
CA SER A 181 -9.60 -44.62 22.82
C SER A 181 -8.33 -44.01 23.43
N GLY A 182 -8.44 -42.86 24.10
CA GLY A 182 -7.34 -42.26 24.84
C GLY A 182 -6.89 -43.11 26.04
N LEU A 183 -7.79 -43.88 26.65
CA LEU A 183 -7.44 -44.85 27.70
C LEU A 183 -6.77 -46.11 27.13
N ASP A 184 -7.09 -46.51 25.90
CA ASP A 184 -6.47 -47.67 25.26
C ASP A 184 -5.00 -47.41 24.88
N ALA A 185 -4.67 -46.16 24.58
CA ALA A 185 -3.30 -45.74 24.27
C ALA A 185 -2.37 -45.81 25.49
N ILE A 186 -2.92 -45.80 26.71
CA ILE A 186 -2.15 -45.88 27.95
C ILE A 186 -1.90 -47.35 28.28
N THR A 187 -0.68 -47.82 28.01
CA THR A 187 -0.23 -49.17 28.38
C THR A 187 0.16 -49.20 29.85
N ILE A 188 -0.43 -50.12 30.62
CA ILE A 188 -0.11 -50.32 32.05
C ILE A 188 0.92 -51.44 32.21
N GLU A 189 0.74 -52.53 31.47
CA GLU A 189 1.67 -53.66 31.35
C GLU A 189 1.74 -54.11 29.88
N THR A 190 2.76 -54.87 29.52
CA THR A 190 2.88 -55.43 28.16
C THR A 190 1.61 -56.20 27.79
N GLY A 191 0.86 -55.70 26.80
CA GLY A 191 -0.39 -56.31 26.33
C GLY A 191 -1.64 -55.94 27.14
N VAL A 192 -1.55 -55.04 28.12
CA VAL A 192 -2.68 -54.58 28.95
C VAL A 192 -2.75 -53.06 28.97
N ASN A 193 -3.83 -52.49 28.41
CA ASN A 193 -4.10 -51.06 28.47
C ASN A 193 -4.89 -50.64 29.74
N ALA A 194 -5.01 -49.33 29.98
CA ALA A 194 -5.65 -48.81 31.18
C ALA A 194 -7.13 -49.23 31.31
N ARG A 195 -7.88 -49.30 30.20
CA ARG A 195 -9.28 -49.78 30.22
C ARG A 195 -9.36 -51.25 30.62
N GLN A 196 -8.48 -52.08 30.08
CA GLN A 196 -8.41 -53.50 30.37
C GLN A 196 -8.01 -53.75 31.83
N ALA A 197 -7.03 -53.01 32.34
CA ALA A 197 -6.64 -53.07 33.74
C ALA A 197 -7.80 -52.71 34.68
N LEU A 198 -8.51 -51.60 34.41
CA LEU A 198 -9.71 -51.21 35.16
C LEU A 198 -10.80 -52.28 35.12
N THR A 199 -10.93 -53.00 34.01
CA THR A 199 -11.90 -54.11 33.88
C THR A 199 -11.56 -55.26 34.83
N ALA A 200 -10.29 -55.67 34.92
CA ALA A 200 -9.86 -56.71 35.84
C ALA A 200 -10.00 -56.29 37.32
N ILE A 201 -9.71 -55.02 37.62
CA ILE A 201 -9.90 -54.44 38.95
C ILE A 201 -11.38 -54.48 39.35
N LEU A 202 -12.27 -54.01 38.47
CA LEU A 202 -13.71 -54.02 38.72
C LEU A 202 -14.27 -55.44 38.83
N ALA A 203 -13.78 -56.38 38.02
CA ALA A 203 -14.16 -57.78 38.15
C ALA A 203 -13.77 -58.35 39.52
N THR A 204 -12.56 -58.05 40.00
CA THR A 204 -12.11 -58.54 41.31
C THR A 204 -12.92 -57.96 42.47
N SER A 205 -13.34 -56.69 42.39
CA SER A 205 -14.02 -56.01 43.48
C SER A 205 -15.54 -56.21 43.52
N ALA A 206 -16.18 -56.32 42.35
CA ALA A 206 -17.64 -56.35 42.22
C ALA A 206 -18.15 -57.55 41.39
N GLY A 207 -17.27 -58.37 40.85
CA GLY A 207 -17.62 -59.49 39.98
C GLY A 207 -18.22 -60.68 40.73
N THR A 208 -19.08 -61.43 40.02
CA THR A 208 -19.60 -62.70 40.54
C THR A 208 -18.54 -63.80 40.43
N ILE A 209 -18.29 -64.52 41.53
CA ILE A 209 -17.37 -65.65 41.58
C ILE A 209 -18.11 -66.93 41.23
N LYS A 210 -17.51 -67.76 40.35
CA LYS A 210 -17.97 -69.12 40.03
C LYS A 210 -16.84 -70.13 40.21
N GLY A 211 -17.20 -71.40 40.42
CA GLY A 211 -16.22 -72.50 40.54
C GLY A 211 -15.46 -72.56 41.87
N ALA A 212 -15.84 -71.75 42.87
CA ALA A 212 -15.24 -71.83 44.20
C ALA A 212 -15.30 -73.25 44.77
N GLY A 213 -14.18 -73.75 45.30
CA GLY A 213 -14.05 -75.11 45.83
C GLY A 213 -13.77 -76.20 44.80
N THR A 214 -13.69 -75.88 43.49
CA THR A 214 -13.47 -76.87 42.42
C THR A 214 -12.01 -76.93 41.93
N GLY A 215 -11.11 -76.13 42.49
CA GLY A 215 -9.73 -75.98 42.01
C GLY A 215 -9.57 -74.99 40.85
N THR A 216 -10.67 -74.50 40.27
CA THR A 216 -10.65 -73.39 39.29
C THR A 216 -11.75 -72.39 39.62
N ILE A 217 -11.35 -71.13 39.80
CA ILE A 217 -12.29 -70.03 40.01
C ILE A 217 -12.34 -69.13 38.78
N THR A 218 -13.54 -68.64 38.45
CA THR A 218 -13.73 -67.61 37.44
C THR A 218 -14.45 -66.42 38.05
N ILE A 219 -13.99 -65.22 37.73
CA ILE A 219 -14.58 -63.97 38.19
C ILE A 219 -15.15 -63.24 36.98
N GLN A 220 -16.47 -63.02 37.00
CA GLN A 220 -17.19 -62.30 35.96
C GLN A 220 -16.97 -60.79 36.10
N GLY A 221 -17.19 -60.02 35.03
CA GLY A 221 -17.11 -58.56 35.10
C GLY A 221 -18.17 -57.96 36.03
N GLY A 222 -17.90 -56.78 36.59
CA GLY A 222 -18.80 -56.15 37.58
C GLY A 222 -20.19 -55.77 37.05
N ASN A 223 -20.41 -55.77 35.73
CA ASN A 223 -21.71 -55.52 35.10
C ASN A 223 -21.92 -56.38 33.84
N THR A 224 -21.27 -57.54 33.75
CA THR A 224 -21.40 -58.47 32.62
C THR A 224 -21.24 -59.91 33.10
N SER A 225 -21.82 -60.86 32.37
CA SER A 225 -21.60 -62.29 32.60
C SER A 225 -20.28 -62.81 32.00
N ASP A 226 -19.54 -61.99 31.26
CA ASP A 226 -18.24 -62.38 30.71
C ASP A 226 -17.23 -62.61 31.82
N THR A 227 -16.50 -63.73 31.75
CA THR A 227 -15.35 -63.97 32.64
C THR A 227 -14.23 -63.00 32.29
N ARG A 228 -13.70 -62.31 33.31
CA ARG A 228 -12.55 -61.39 33.18
C ARG A 228 -11.27 -61.93 33.82
N ILE A 229 -11.42 -62.80 34.81
CA ILE A 229 -10.31 -63.45 35.49
C ILE A 229 -10.63 -64.93 35.65
N GLN A 230 -9.69 -65.78 35.28
CA GLN A 230 -9.70 -67.20 35.62
C GLN A 230 -8.45 -67.50 36.44
N ALA A 231 -8.60 -68.23 37.54
CA ALA A 231 -7.47 -68.65 38.34
C ALA A 231 -7.58 -70.12 38.73
N THR A 232 -6.45 -70.82 38.69
CA THR A 232 -6.32 -72.15 39.31
C THR A 232 -6.01 -71.95 40.78
N THR A 233 -6.67 -72.70 41.65
CA THR A 233 -6.47 -72.63 43.10
C THR A 233 -6.01 -73.96 43.66
N ASP A 234 -5.16 -73.91 44.67
CA ASP A 234 -4.84 -75.09 45.49
C ASP A 234 -5.99 -75.44 46.46
N SER A 235 -5.78 -76.48 47.28
CA SER A 235 -6.75 -76.92 48.30
C SER A 235 -6.96 -75.92 49.44
N ALA A 236 -6.07 -74.94 49.60
CA ALA A 236 -6.20 -73.84 50.56
C ALA A 236 -6.87 -72.61 49.95
N GLY A 237 -7.21 -72.64 48.65
CA GLY A 237 -7.80 -71.51 47.94
C GLY A 237 -6.78 -70.47 47.46
N ASN A 238 -5.48 -70.72 47.59
CA ASN A 238 -4.45 -69.83 47.05
C ASN A 238 -4.44 -69.93 45.53
N ARG A 239 -4.27 -68.80 44.84
CA ARG A 239 -4.17 -68.77 43.38
C ARG A 239 -2.77 -69.17 42.94
N SER A 240 -2.65 -70.28 42.22
CA SER A 240 -1.38 -70.80 41.68
C SER A 240 -1.12 -70.39 40.23
N SER A 241 -2.16 -69.99 39.50
CA SER A 241 -2.08 -69.41 38.15
C SER A 241 -3.27 -68.48 37.93
N VAL A 242 -3.05 -67.39 37.19
CA VAL A 242 -4.09 -66.40 36.85
C VAL A 242 -4.02 -66.08 35.36
N THR A 243 -5.16 -66.16 34.68
CA THR A 243 -5.35 -65.75 33.29
C THR A 243 -6.35 -64.60 33.24
N LEU A 244 -5.97 -63.50 32.59
CA LEU A 244 -6.84 -62.36 32.36
C LEU A 244 -7.55 -62.51 31.01
N LEU A 245 -8.87 -62.41 31.02
CA LEU A 245 -9.75 -62.48 29.85
C LEU A 245 -10.28 -61.07 29.57
N LEU A 246 -9.38 -60.24 29.06
CA LEU A 246 -9.57 -58.80 28.93
C LEU A 246 -10.43 -58.46 27.71
N PRO A 247 -11.28 -57.42 27.79
CA PRO A 247 -12.03 -56.96 26.63
C PRO A 247 -11.08 -56.47 25.53
N PRO A 248 -11.50 -56.57 24.25
CA PRO A 248 -10.75 -56.00 23.15
C PRO A 248 -10.58 -54.48 23.29
#